data_AF-A0A180GSH1-F1
#
_entry.id   AF-A0A180GSH1-F1
#
_cell.length_a   1.000
_cell.length_b   1.000
_cell.length_c   1.000
_cell.angle_alpha   90.00
_cell.angle_beta   90.00
_cell.angle_gamma   90.00
#
_symmetry.space_group_name_H-M   'P 1'
#
loop_
_entity.id
_entity.type
_entity.pdbx_description
1 polymer ?
#
loop_
_entity_poly.entity_id
_entity_poly.type
_entity_poly.pdbx_seq_one_letter_code
_entity_poly.pdbx_strand_id
1 'polypeptide(L)'
;MGASAQLSDGQVDAALARAPQLKACFAYIHLATMANHFDLAARSILHWEQINGQLQANRPRSEDWNNAWTLLVVQKDHLLFGMSPLLVNLDCNNCTCPTDDEVNIQVRLMA
;
A
#
# COMPACT_ATOMS: atom_id res chain seq x y z
N MET A 1 19.87 -15.19 -24.78
CA MET A 1 19.63 -13.80 -24.34
C MET A 1 18.14 -13.53 -24.49
N GLY A 2 17.35 -13.70 -23.43
CA GLY A 2 15.94 -13.34 -23.44
C GLY A 2 15.84 -11.85 -23.18
N ALA A 3 15.36 -11.08 -24.17
CA ALA A 3 14.97 -9.71 -23.92
C ALA A 3 13.80 -9.75 -22.92
N SER A 4 14.04 -9.31 -21.68
CA SER A 4 12.95 -8.97 -20.77
C SER A 4 12.19 -7.83 -21.44
N ALA A 5 11.02 -8.13 -22.00
CA ALA A 5 10.12 -7.12 -22.52
C ALA A 5 9.77 -6.19 -21.35
N GLN A 6 10.35 -4.99 -21.37
CA GLN A 6 10.13 -3.98 -20.35
C GLN A 6 8.70 -3.48 -20.54
N LEU A 7 7.82 -3.85 -19.62
CA LEU A 7 6.43 -3.38 -19.62
C LEU A 7 6.43 -1.88 -19.34
N SER A 8 5.57 -1.13 -20.04
CA SER A 8 5.29 0.25 -19.66
C SER A 8 4.45 0.29 -18.38
N ASP A 9 4.47 1.41 -17.66
CA ASP A 9 3.69 1.59 -16.42
C ASP A 9 2.20 1.28 -16.65
N GLY A 10 1.63 1.72 -17.78
CA GLY A 10 0.26 1.40 -18.15
C GLY A 10 0.00 -0.08 -18.39
N GLN A 11 0.99 -0.85 -18.86
CA GLN A 11 0.88 -2.31 -19.01
C GLN A 11 1.00 -3.03 -17.67
N VAL A 12 1.86 -2.53 -16.78
CA VAL A 12 1.95 -3.01 -15.40
C VAL A 12 0.64 -2.76 -14.66
N ASP A 13 0.07 -1.56 -14.77
CA ASP A 13 -1.23 -1.22 -14.18
C ASP A 13 -2.37 -2.10 -14.71
N ALA A 14 -2.41 -2.34 -16.02
CA ALA A 14 -3.41 -3.21 -16.65
C ALA A 14 -3.26 -4.68 -16.20
N ALA A 15 -2.03 -5.15 -15.98
CA ALA A 15 -1.77 -6.47 -15.42
C ALA A 15 -2.20 -6.54 -13.94
N LEU A 16 -1.92 -5.50 -13.16
CA LEU A 16 -2.29 -5.39 -11.75
C LEU A 16 -3.80 -5.18 -11.55
N ALA A 17 -4.53 -4.67 -12.54
CA ALA A 17 -5.99 -4.54 -12.49
C ALA A 17 -6.70 -5.89 -12.29
N ARG A 18 -6.08 -6.99 -12.73
CA ARG A 18 -6.58 -8.37 -12.52
C ARG A 18 -6.19 -8.95 -11.16
N ALA A 19 -5.36 -8.25 -10.38
CA ALA A 19 -4.84 -8.67 -9.09
C ALA A 19 -4.85 -7.49 -8.09
N PRO A 20 -6.04 -7.01 -7.67
CA PRO A 20 -6.17 -5.83 -6.80
C PRO A 20 -5.42 -6.00 -5.47
N GLN A 21 -5.34 -7.23 -4.95
CA GLN A 21 -4.57 -7.58 -3.77
C GLN A 21 -3.07 -7.34 -3.94
N LEU A 22 -2.52 -7.63 -5.13
CA LEU A 22 -1.12 -7.40 -5.44
C LEU A 22 -0.83 -5.89 -5.52
N LYS A 23 -1.74 -5.12 -6.12
CA LYS A 23 -1.67 -3.65 -6.14
C LYS A 23 -1.69 -3.07 -4.73
N ALA A 24 -2.57 -3.56 -3.86
CA ALA A 24 -2.60 -3.15 -2.45
C ALA A 24 -1.33 -3.54 -1.70
N CYS A 25 -0.74 -4.71 -1.95
CA CYS A 25 0.56 -5.06 -1.38
C CYS A 25 1.66 -4.05 -1.77
N PHE A 26 1.74 -3.66 -3.04
CA PHE A 26 2.71 -2.66 -3.49
C PHE A 26 2.48 -1.29 -2.86
N ALA A 27 1.24 -0.81 -2.87
CA ALA A 27 0.85 0.45 -2.23
C ALA A 27 1.14 0.44 -0.71
N TYR A 28 0.87 -0.67 -0.02
CA TYR A 28 1.18 -0.84 1.40
C TYR A 28 2.69 -0.80 1.66
N ILE A 29 3.49 -1.54 0.88
CA ILE A 29 4.96 -1.54 1.00
C ILE A 29 5.51 -0.14 0.77
N HIS A 30 4.98 0.58 -0.22
CA HIS A 30 5.41 1.93 -0.54
C HIS A 30 5.09 2.91 0.61
N LEU A 31 3.85 2.92 1.09
CA LEU A 31 3.43 3.74 2.24
C LEU A 31 4.26 3.43 3.49
N ALA A 32 4.44 2.16 3.83
CA ALA A 32 5.22 1.74 5.00
C ALA A 32 6.69 2.15 4.87
N THR A 33 7.28 2.05 3.67
CA THR A 33 8.65 2.49 3.42
C THR A 33 8.79 4.01 3.60
N MET A 34 7.81 4.79 3.14
CA MET A 34 7.80 6.24 3.31
C MET A 34 7.59 6.66 4.76
N ALA A 35 6.67 6.00 5.48
CA ALA A 35 6.50 6.19 6.93
C ALA A 35 7.83 6.01 7.68
N ASN A 36 8.53 4.91 7.36
CA ASN A 36 9.83 4.59 7.94
C ASN A 36 10.95 5.55 7.52
N HIS A 37 10.87 6.12 6.32
CA HIS A 37 11.85 7.11 5.87
C HIS A 37 11.75 8.39 6.69
N PHE A 38 10.53 8.83 6.98
CA PHE A 38 10.28 10.07 7.73
C PHE A 38 10.44 9.90 9.25
N ASP A 39 10.27 8.70 9.80
CA ASP A 39 10.60 8.41 11.19
C ASP A 39 12.09 8.01 11.35
N LEU A 40 12.91 8.99 11.76
CA LEU A 40 14.35 8.81 11.99
C LEU A 40 14.67 7.83 13.13
N ALA A 41 13.77 7.65 14.10
CA ALA A 41 13.97 6.77 15.25
C ALA A 41 13.63 5.30 14.95
N ALA A 42 12.81 5.06 13.92
CA ALA A 42 12.31 3.73 13.62
C ALA A 42 13.27 2.89 12.74
N ARG A 43 14.13 3.51 11.92
CA ARG A 43 14.96 2.87 10.85
C ARG A 43 15.75 1.63 11.30
N SER A 44 15.11 0.46 11.29
CA SER A 44 15.69 -0.84 11.67
C SER A 44 15.23 -1.95 10.73
N ILE A 45 16.01 -3.03 10.64
CA ILE A 45 15.70 -4.21 9.80
C ILE A 45 14.34 -4.83 10.18
N LEU A 46 13.87 -4.62 11.42
CA LEU A 46 12.58 -5.09 11.93
C LEU A 46 11.38 -4.58 11.13
N HIS A 47 11.54 -3.51 10.36
CA HIS A 47 10.45 -2.96 9.54
C HIS A 47 9.98 -3.88 8.42
N TRP A 48 10.89 -4.60 7.77
CA TRP A 48 10.48 -5.56 6.74
C TRP A 48 9.73 -6.74 7.36
N GLU A 49 10.11 -7.14 8.58
CA GLU A 49 9.39 -8.17 9.34
C GLU A 49 8.01 -7.69 9.77
N GLN A 50 7.85 -6.41 10.16
CA GLN A 50 6.55 -5.82 10.48
C GLN A 50 5.63 -5.75 9.25
N ILE A 51 6.15 -5.28 8.10
CA ILE A 51 5.41 -5.24 6.83
C ILE A 51 4.95 -6.66 6.46
N ASN A 52 5.86 -7.64 6.51
CA ASN A 52 5.52 -9.03 6.21
C ASN A 52 4.52 -9.61 7.23
N GLY A 53 4.71 -9.33 8.52
CA GLY A 53 3.81 -9.76 9.59
C GLY A 53 2.38 -9.26 9.40
N GLN A 54 2.21 -7.98 9.05
CA GLN A 54 0.91 -7.41 8.77
C GLN A 54 0.26 -8.05 7.54
N LEU A 55 1.01 -8.24 6.44
CA LEU A 55 0.49 -8.90 5.25
C LEU A 55 0.04 -10.35 5.53
N GLN A 56 0.75 -11.07 6.41
CA GLN A 56 0.31 -12.39 6.88
C GLN A 56 -0.94 -12.31 7.75
N ALA A 57 -1.03 -11.31 8.63
CA ALA A 57 -2.20 -11.10 9.50
C ALA A 57 -3.48 -10.73 8.73
N ASN A 58 -3.36 -10.17 7.53
CA ASN A 58 -4.49 -9.87 6.66
C ASN A 58 -5.08 -11.13 5.98
N ARG A 59 -4.25 -12.16 5.72
CA ARG A 59 -4.70 -13.40 5.04
C ARG A 59 -5.90 -14.11 5.69
N PRO A 60 -5.98 -14.28 7.02
CA PRO A 60 -7.13 -14.92 7.66
C PRO A 60 -8.33 -13.99 7.86
N ARG A 61 -8.27 -12.70 7.48
CA ARG A 61 -9.38 -11.75 7.64
C ARG A 61 -10.52 -12.05 6.66
N SER A 62 -11.71 -11.53 6.97
CA SER A 62 -12.88 -11.66 6.10
C SER A 62 -12.68 -10.98 4.74
N GLU A 63 -13.42 -11.44 3.73
CA GLU A 63 -13.35 -10.87 2.38
C GLU A 63 -13.70 -9.38 2.38
N ASP A 64 -14.76 -8.98 3.10
CA ASP A 64 -15.17 -7.57 3.22
C ASP A 64 -14.07 -6.70 3.83
N TRP A 65 -13.39 -7.21 4.87
CA TRP A 65 -12.27 -6.52 5.50
C TRP A 65 -11.10 -6.36 4.53
N ASN A 66 -10.76 -7.42 3.80
CA ASN A 66 -9.67 -7.38 2.82
C ASN A 66 -9.98 -6.44 1.65
N ASN A 67 -11.24 -6.37 1.20
CA ASN A 67 -11.68 -5.45 0.16
C ASN A 67 -11.61 -3.99 0.64
N ALA A 68 -12.10 -3.72 1.86
CA ALA A 68 -12.03 -2.40 2.47
C ALA A 68 -10.58 -1.93 2.66
N TRP A 69 -9.71 -2.81 3.18
CA TRP A 69 -8.29 -2.52 3.36
C TRP A 69 -7.59 -2.25 2.02
N THR A 70 -7.85 -3.10 1.01
CA THR A 70 -7.32 -2.94 -0.35
C THR A 70 -7.69 -1.57 -0.93
N LEU A 71 -8.97 -1.19 -0.81
CA LEU A 71 -9.45 0.09 -1.30
C LEU A 71 -8.73 1.27 -0.64
N LEU A 72 -8.69 1.29 0.70
CA LEU A 72 -8.09 2.38 1.47
C LEU A 72 -6.60 2.54 1.16
N VAL A 73 -5.85 1.43 1.15
CA VAL A 73 -4.41 1.45 0.88
C VAL A 73 -4.12 1.97 -0.53
N VAL A 74 -4.82 1.45 -1.55
CA VAL A 74 -4.60 1.87 -2.94
C VAL A 74 -5.01 3.32 -3.15
N GLN A 75 -6.14 3.75 -2.56
CA GLN A 75 -6.59 5.12 -2.67
C GLN A 75 -5.61 6.09 -2.00
N LYS A 76 -5.11 5.74 -0.80
CA LYS A 76 -4.16 6.58 -0.07
C LYS A 76 -2.83 6.71 -0.79
N ASP A 77 -2.28 5.60 -1.30
CA ASP A 77 -1.07 5.62 -2.12
C ASP A 77 -1.26 6.46 -3.39
N HIS A 78 -2.38 6.29 -4.10
CA HIS A 78 -2.66 7.08 -5.29
C HIS A 78 -2.83 8.59 -5.00
N LEU A 79 -3.47 8.96 -3.90
CA LEU A 79 -3.61 10.37 -3.51
C LEU A 79 -2.26 11.02 -3.20
N LEU A 80 -1.33 10.27 -2.60
CA LEU A 80 -0.02 10.78 -2.22
C LEU A 80 0.99 10.73 -3.36
N PHE A 81 0.94 9.72 -4.23
CA PHE A 81 1.99 9.44 -5.21
C PHE A 81 1.51 9.37 -6.66
N GLY A 82 0.20 9.38 -6.92
CA GLY A 82 -0.37 9.19 -8.25
C GLY A 82 -0.02 10.29 -9.26
N MET A 83 0.38 11.46 -8.78
CA MET A 83 0.88 12.57 -9.60
C MET A 83 2.41 12.69 -9.60
N SER A 84 3.11 11.68 -9.07
CA SER A 84 4.56 11.64 -8.92
C SER A 84 5.14 12.93 -8.34
N PRO A 85 4.67 13.40 -7.16
CA PRO A 85 5.15 14.64 -6.58
C PRO A 85 6.62 14.54 -6.17
N LEU A 86 7.29 15.69 -6.13
CA LEU A 86 8.60 15.78 -5.50
C LEU A 86 8.49 15.47 -3.99
N LEU A 87 9.50 14.81 -3.43
CA LEU A 87 9.55 14.41 -2.02
C LEU A 87 9.28 15.59 -1.05
N VAL A 88 9.77 16.79 -1.39
CA VAL A 88 9.60 18.02 -0.60
C VAL A 88 8.14 18.51 -0.50
N ASN A 89 7.29 18.09 -1.43
CA ASN A 89 5.89 18.49 -1.50
C ASN A 89 4.95 17.45 -0.87
N LEU A 90 5.48 16.35 -0.34
CA LEU A 90 4.68 15.33 0.34
C LEU A 90 4.33 15.77 1.75
N ASP A 91 3.08 15.52 2.13
CA ASP A 91 2.67 15.61 3.53
C ASP A 91 3.13 14.37 4.29
N CYS A 92 4.33 14.45 4.88
CA CYS A 92 4.97 13.35 5.59
C CYS A 92 4.11 12.78 6.73
N ASN A 93 3.25 13.61 7.35
CA ASN A 93 2.36 13.16 8.42
C ASN A 93 1.24 12.24 7.91
N ASN A 94 0.94 12.33 6.62
CA ASN A 94 -0.08 11.53 5.98
C ASN A 94 0.50 10.28 5.27
N CYS A 95 1.83 10.12 5.22
CA CYS A 95 2.49 8.93 4.68
C CYS A 95 2.42 7.75 5.66
N THR A 96 1.21 7.37 6.07
CA THR A 96 0.95 6.26 7.00
C THR A 96 -0.05 5.28 6.39
N CYS A 97 0.11 4.00 6.73
CA CYS A 97 -0.85 2.97 6.32
C CYS A 97 -2.18 3.14 7.07
N PRO A 98 -3.32 2.73 6.46
CA PRO A 98 -4.60 2.70 7.15
C PRO A 98 -4.56 1.82 8.41
N THR A 99 -5.21 2.29 9.45
CA THR A 99 -5.39 1.61 10.73
C THR A 99 -6.55 0.61 10.67
N ASP A 100 -6.56 -0.38 11.58
CA ASP A 100 -7.67 -1.34 11.69
C ASP A 100 -9.02 -0.65 11.91
N ASP A 101 -9.05 0.48 12.63
CA ASP A 101 -10.27 1.27 12.86
C ASP A 101 -10.80 1.91 11.58
N GLU A 102 -9.93 2.52 10.77
CA GLU A 102 -10.31 3.09 9.47
C GLU A 102 -10.86 2.01 8.53
N VAL A 103 -10.26 0.81 8.54
CA VAL A 103 -10.74 -0.33 7.75
C VAL A 103 -12.11 -0.80 8.25
N ASN A 104 -12.30 -0.92 9.56
CA ASN A 104 -13.58 -1.33 10.14
C ASN A 104 -14.70 -0.32 9.86
N ILE A 105 -14.40 0.97 9.85
CA ILE A 105 -15.34 2.01 9.42
C ILE A 105 -15.70 1.79 7.94
N GLN A 106 -14.70 1.57 7.08
CA GLN A 106 -14.93 1.34 5.66
C GLN A 106 -15.75 0.07 5.38
N VAL A 107 -15.52 -1.02 6.12
CA VAL A 107 -16.35 -2.24 6.03
C VAL A 107 -17.83 -1.93 6.27
N ARG A 108 -18.13 -1.10 7.28
CA ARG A 108 -19.52 -0.70 7.59
C ARG A 108 -20.14 0.20 6.51
N LEU A 109 -19.32 0.98 5.80
CA LEU A 109 -19.78 1.84 4.70
C LEU A 109 -20.02 1.05 3.40
N MET A 110 -19.42 -0.13 3.27
CA MET A 110 -19.58 -1.02 2.11
C MET A 110 -20.75 -2.01 2.25
N ALA A 111 -21.31 -2.14 3.45
CA ALA A 111 -22.46 -3.02 3.78
C ALA A 111 -23.80 -2.31 3.52
#